data_AF-A0A952YGN0-F1
#
_entry.id   AF-A0A952YGN0-F1
#
_cell.length_a   1.000
_cell.length_b   1.000
_cell.length_c   1.000
_cell.angle_alpha   90.00
_cell.angle_beta   90.00
_cell.angle_gamma   90.00
#
_symmetry.space_group_name_H-M   'P 1'
#
loop_
_entity.id
_entity.type
_entity.pdbx_description
1 polymer ?
#
loop_
_entity_poly.entity_id
_entity_poly.type
_entity_poly.pdbx_seq_one_letter_code
_entity_poly.pdbx_strand_id
1 'polypeptide(L)'
;MLEVKRPLTMDPEMTVLRLPFIWPQSLVTDGSCSGRARMTLVYAPLLDPAFGAEFVRVNLEASLKQRHAEPASDSSVRFTNQIAAHLPKSTNLAVPEKALIDHGLKWWPTKQYESTFVEKGSSSQWRLEVTSLVRAEPQFSAEGVPFAVLFTP
;
A
#
# COMPACT_ATOMS: atom_id res chain seq x y z
N MET A 1 1.63 33.49 5.03
CA MET A 1 2.16 32.65 3.94
C MET A 1 1.95 31.21 4.36
N LEU A 2 0.99 30.51 3.76
CA LEU A 2 0.70 29.10 4.06
C LEU A 2 1.77 28.24 3.37
N GLU A 3 2.61 27.59 4.16
CA GLU A 3 3.61 26.66 3.65
C GLU A 3 2.88 25.36 3.27
N VAL A 4 2.49 25.24 1.99
CA VAL A 4 1.90 24.02 1.46
C VAL A 4 3.02 22.99 1.38
N LYS A 5 3.10 22.08 2.37
CA LYS A 5 3.99 20.92 2.30
C LYS A 5 3.69 20.16 1.00
N ARG A 6 4.73 19.92 0.19
CA ARG A 6 4.58 19.13 -1.04
C ARG A 6 4.02 17.74 -0.71
N PRO A 7 3.11 17.19 -1.52
CA PRO A 7 2.64 15.82 -1.35
C PRO A 7 3.82 14.85 -1.48
N LEU A 8 3.68 13.65 -0.92
CA LEU A 8 4.65 12.58 -1.14
C LEU A 8 4.60 12.16 -2.60
N THR A 9 5.76 11.82 -3.17
CA THR A 9 5.89 11.42 -4.57
C THR A 9 6.56 10.06 -4.65
N MET A 10 6.03 9.18 -5.49
CA MET A 10 6.70 7.95 -5.91
C MET A 10 7.60 8.26 -7.10
N ASP A 11 8.90 8.11 -6.92
CA ASP A 11 9.87 8.40 -7.99
C ASP A 11 9.78 7.36 -9.12
N PRO A 12 10.08 7.76 -10.36
CA PRO A 12 9.99 6.91 -11.56
C PRO A 12 10.74 5.58 -11.50
N GLU A 13 11.93 5.59 -10.91
CA GLU A 13 12.81 4.42 -10.81
C GLU A 13 12.52 3.59 -9.56
N MET A 14 11.69 4.10 -8.64
CA MET A 14 11.37 3.41 -7.39
C MET A 14 10.23 2.43 -7.57
N THR A 15 10.52 1.15 -7.36
CA THR A 15 9.49 0.10 -7.27
C THR A 15 8.84 0.06 -5.89
N VAL A 16 9.57 0.47 -4.84
CA VAL A 16 9.11 0.41 -3.45
C VAL A 16 9.57 1.65 -2.68
N LEU A 17 8.63 2.41 -2.13
CA LEU A 17 8.87 3.45 -1.14
C LEU A 17 8.47 2.95 0.25
N ARG A 18 9.39 3.04 1.21
CA ARG A 18 9.18 2.61 2.60
C ARG A 18 9.06 3.82 3.51
N LEU A 19 7.97 3.89 4.25
CA LEU A 19 7.68 4.97 5.19
C LEU A 19 7.67 4.39 6.62
N PRO A 20 8.35 5.05 7.58
CA PRO A 20 8.25 4.65 8.98
C PRO A 20 6.80 4.78 9.44
N PHE A 21 6.31 3.77 10.16
CA PHE A 21 4.96 3.77 10.69
C PHE A 21 4.96 3.17 12.10
N ILE A 22 4.32 3.86 13.03
CA ILE A 22 4.24 3.43 14.43
C ILE A 22 2.79 3.06 14.72
N TRP A 23 2.57 1.81 15.13
CA TRP A 23 1.26 1.39 15.62
C TRP A 23 0.94 2.13 16.93
N PRO A 24 -0.30 2.60 17.14
CA PRO A 24 -0.66 3.31 18.37
C PRO A 24 -0.32 2.48 19.61
N GLN A 25 0.48 3.04 20.52
CA GLN A 25 0.98 2.29 21.68
C GLN A 25 -0.14 1.88 22.64
N SER A 26 -1.24 2.63 22.69
CA SER A 26 -2.46 2.25 23.44
C SER A 26 -3.12 0.97 22.93
N LEU A 27 -2.72 0.48 21.76
CA LEU A 27 -3.22 -0.72 21.12
C LEU A 27 -2.14 -1.83 21.04
N VAL A 28 -1.06 -1.69 21.81
CA VAL A 28 0.04 -2.66 21.90
C VAL A 28 0.05 -3.30 23.28
N THR A 29 0.09 -4.64 23.32
CA THR A 29 0.25 -5.43 24.56
C THR A 29 1.38 -6.42 24.35
N ASP A 30 2.47 -6.31 25.11
CA ASP A 30 3.65 -7.20 25.02
C ASP A 30 4.20 -7.37 23.60
N GLY A 31 4.18 -6.29 22.82
CA GLY A 31 4.62 -6.28 21.41
C GLY A 31 3.58 -6.76 20.40
N SER A 32 2.51 -7.43 20.84
CA SER A 32 1.37 -7.76 19.98
C SER A 32 0.51 -6.53 19.73
N CYS A 33 -0.12 -6.46 18.55
CA CYS A 33 -0.90 -5.30 18.12
C CYS A 33 -2.37 -5.67 17.89
N SER A 34 -3.29 -4.91 18.47
CA SER A 34 -4.74 -5.08 18.28
C SER A 34 -5.36 -3.82 17.67
N GLY A 35 -6.59 -3.92 17.15
CA GLY A 35 -7.32 -2.76 16.63
C GLY A 35 -7.84 -2.97 15.21
N ARG A 36 -8.49 -1.94 14.64
CA ARG A 36 -9.09 -2.02 13.31
C ARG A 36 -8.39 -1.04 12.38
N ALA A 37 -7.44 -1.54 11.61
CA ALA A 37 -6.80 -0.75 10.57
C ALA A 37 -7.74 -0.51 9.40
N ARG A 38 -7.96 0.75 9.06
CA ARG A 38 -8.46 1.19 7.75
C ARG A 38 -7.44 2.10 7.11
N MET A 39 -7.19 1.87 5.83
CA MET A 39 -6.25 2.65 5.05
C MET A 39 -6.84 3.01 3.69
N THR A 40 -6.63 4.25 3.25
CA THR A 40 -7.02 4.70 1.92
C THR A 40 -5.80 5.30 1.23
N LEU A 41 -5.41 4.70 0.10
CA LEU A 41 -4.42 5.25 -0.81
C LEU A 41 -5.14 6.10 -1.87
N VAL A 42 -4.66 7.32 -2.11
CA VAL A 42 -5.10 8.19 -3.21
C VAL A 42 -3.85 8.67 -3.95
N TYR A 43 -3.85 8.62 -5.28
CA TYR A 43 -2.73 9.09 -6.09
C TYR A 43 -3.18 9.71 -7.42
N ALA A 44 -2.33 10.53 -8.02
CA ALA A 44 -2.57 11.11 -9.35
C ALA A 44 -1.78 10.31 -10.41
N PRO A 45 -2.39 9.28 -11.03
CA PRO A 45 -1.68 8.43 -12.00
C PRO A 45 -1.20 9.20 -13.22
N LEU A 46 -0.11 8.73 -13.82
CA LEU A 46 0.25 9.12 -15.18
C LEU A 46 -0.78 8.55 -16.17
N LEU A 47 -1.38 9.44 -16.94
CA LEU A 47 -2.39 9.11 -17.94
C LEU A 47 -1.82 9.34 -19.34
N ASP A 48 -2.03 8.37 -20.23
CA ASP A 48 -1.68 8.47 -21.64
C ASP A 48 -2.88 8.04 -22.51
N PRO A 49 -3.63 8.99 -23.09
CA PRO A 49 -4.79 8.69 -23.93
C PRO A 49 -4.48 7.85 -25.17
N ALA A 50 -3.23 7.79 -25.63
CA ALA A 50 -2.84 6.99 -26.80
C ALA A 50 -3.05 5.49 -26.57
N PHE A 51 -3.13 5.04 -25.31
CA PHE A 51 -3.33 3.65 -24.93
C PHE A 51 -4.80 3.27 -24.69
N GLY A 52 -5.76 4.15 -25.03
CA GLY A 52 -7.19 3.83 -24.98
C GLY A 52 -7.65 3.34 -23.61
N ALA A 53 -8.13 2.09 -23.52
CA ALA A 53 -8.58 1.50 -22.25
C ALA A 53 -7.45 1.29 -21.21
N GLU A 54 -6.18 1.31 -21.63
CA GLU A 54 -5.00 1.18 -20.77
C GLU A 54 -4.29 2.52 -20.52
N PHE A 55 -5.06 3.62 -20.54
CA PHE A 55 -4.52 4.97 -20.40
C PHE A 55 -3.84 5.21 -19.03
N VAL A 56 -4.19 4.48 -17.98
CA VAL A 56 -3.47 4.54 -16.69
C VAL A 56 -2.15 3.77 -16.80
N ARG A 57 -1.02 4.48 -16.71
CA ARG A 57 0.31 3.92 -16.98
C ARG A 57 1.04 3.44 -15.73
N VAL A 58 0.67 3.98 -14.57
CA VAL A 58 1.25 3.63 -13.27
C VAL A 58 0.14 3.27 -12.29
N ASN A 59 0.32 2.12 -11.64
CA ASN A 59 -0.52 1.66 -10.54
C ASN A 59 0.27 1.70 -9.24
N LEU A 60 -0.26 2.38 -8.23
CA LEU A 60 0.30 2.34 -6.88
C LEU A 60 -0.51 1.38 -6.01
N GLU A 61 0.17 0.63 -5.16
CA GLU A 61 -0.43 -0.18 -4.09
C GLU A 61 0.16 0.24 -2.74
N ALA A 62 -0.66 0.23 -1.69
CA ALA A 62 -0.21 0.43 -0.33
C ALA A 62 -0.28 -0.88 0.45
N SER A 63 0.71 -1.10 1.33
CA SER A 63 0.76 -2.25 2.23
C SER A 63 1.20 -1.84 3.61
N LEU A 64 0.57 -2.43 4.62
CA LEU A 64 0.91 -2.20 6.03
C LEU A 64 1.64 -3.46 6.52
N LYS A 65 2.97 -3.35 6.67
CA LYS A 65 3.82 -4.51 6.98
C LYS A 65 4.29 -4.50 8.43
N GLN A 66 4.13 -5.64 9.09
CA GLN A 66 4.65 -5.88 10.44
C GLN A 66 5.95 -6.67 10.35
N ARG A 67 6.90 -6.32 11.21
CA ARG A 67 8.16 -7.08 11.37
C ARG A 67 7.90 -8.42 12.04
N HIS A 68 8.59 -9.47 11.60
CA HIS A 68 8.67 -10.73 12.34
C HIS A 68 9.68 -10.62 13.49
N ALA A 69 9.42 -11.30 14.60
CA ALA A 69 10.39 -11.40 15.69
C ALA A 69 11.64 -12.17 15.24
N GLU A 70 11.44 -13.27 14.51
CA GLU A 70 12.51 -14.09 13.97
C GLU A 70 12.95 -13.59 12.59
N PRO A 71 14.25 -13.60 12.29
CA PRO A 71 14.74 -13.30 10.95
C PRO A 71 14.39 -14.42 9.97
N ALA A 72 14.53 -14.15 8.67
CA ALA A 72 14.44 -15.18 7.66
C ALA A 72 15.64 -16.16 7.73
N SER A 73 15.58 -17.25 6.96
CA SER A 73 16.64 -18.28 6.91
C SER A 73 18.01 -17.73 6.47
N ASP A 74 18.02 -16.62 5.74
CA ASP A 74 19.21 -15.88 5.32
C ASP A 74 19.64 -14.79 6.33
N SER A 75 19.08 -14.81 7.54
CA SER A 75 19.27 -13.81 8.60
C SER A 75 18.73 -12.40 8.28
N SER A 76 18.00 -12.23 7.17
CA SER A 76 17.42 -10.92 6.82
C SER A 76 16.19 -10.58 7.68
N VAL A 77 15.99 -9.28 7.93
CA VAL A 77 14.80 -8.80 8.66
C VAL A 77 13.57 -8.94 7.78
N ARG A 78 12.59 -9.72 8.23
CA ARG A 78 11.37 -10.00 7.48
C ARG A 78 10.22 -9.07 7.88
N PHE A 79 9.51 -8.56 6.88
CA PHE A 79 8.27 -7.81 7.02
C PHE A 79 7.18 -8.44 6.17
N THR A 80 5.97 -8.61 6.72
CA THR A 80 4.83 -9.20 6.01
C THR A 80 3.64 -8.25 6.02
N ASN A 81 2.98 -8.13 4.86
CA ASN A 81 1.75 -7.35 4.74
C ASN A 81 0.65 -7.99 5.61
N GLN A 82 0.02 -7.18 6.46
CA GLN A 82 -1.05 -7.62 7.34
C GLN A 82 -2.42 -7.06 6.94
N ILE A 83 -2.48 -6.06 6.07
CA ILE A 83 -3.74 -5.44 5.67
C ILE A 83 -4.24 -6.01 4.34
N ALA A 84 -5.53 -6.34 4.29
CA ALA A 84 -6.22 -6.78 3.10
C ALA A 84 -6.83 -5.60 2.34
N ALA A 85 -6.79 -5.65 1.01
CA ALA A 85 -7.60 -4.76 0.18
C ALA A 85 -9.09 -5.03 0.44
N HIS A 86 -9.91 -3.99 0.34
CA HIS A 86 -11.35 -4.10 0.55
C HIS A 86 -12.01 -4.80 -0.65
N LEU A 87 -12.04 -6.14 -0.60
CA LEU A 87 -12.72 -7.00 -1.57
C LEU A 87 -13.98 -7.61 -0.95
N PRO A 88 -15.04 -7.82 -1.73
CA PRO A 88 -16.10 -8.76 -1.34
C PRO A 88 -15.46 -10.13 -1.10
N LYS A 89 -15.88 -10.83 -0.04
CA LYS A 89 -15.32 -12.12 0.36
C LYS A 89 -15.27 -13.09 -0.83
N SER A 90 -14.08 -13.37 -1.36
CA SER A 90 -13.87 -14.47 -2.29
C SER A 90 -13.65 -15.75 -1.50
N THR A 91 -14.24 -16.84 -1.98
CA THR A 91 -14.13 -18.19 -1.42
C THR A 91 -12.73 -18.76 -1.65
N ASN A 92 -11.73 -18.48 -0.80
CA ASN A 92 -10.37 -19.09 -0.76
C ASN A 92 -9.62 -19.28 -2.11
N LEU A 93 -10.11 -18.70 -3.21
CA LEU A 93 -9.58 -18.77 -4.55
C LEU A 93 -8.88 -17.45 -4.84
N ALA A 94 -7.82 -17.53 -5.64
CA ALA A 94 -7.15 -16.34 -6.16
C ALA A 94 -8.20 -15.43 -6.81
N VAL A 95 -8.24 -14.18 -6.38
CA VAL A 95 -9.20 -13.20 -6.89
C VAL A 95 -8.86 -12.97 -8.36
N PRO A 96 -9.77 -13.25 -9.31
CA PRO A 96 -9.48 -13.08 -10.72
C PRO A 96 -9.18 -11.60 -11.00
N GLU A 97 -8.25 -11.33 -11.92
CA GLU A 97 -7.84 -9.96 -12.27
C GLU A 97 -9.03 -9.06 -12.63
N LYS A 98 -10.03 -9.62 -13.33
CA LYS A 98 -11.27 -8.92 -13.64
C LYS A 98 -11.95 -8.37 -12.39
N ALA A 99 -12.03 -9.15 -11.31
CA ALA A 99 -12.62 -8.70 -10.05
C ALA A 99 -11.76 -7.59 -9.38
N LEU A 100 -10.44 -7.60 -9.55
CA LEU A 100 -9.58 -6.52 -9.08
C LEU A 100 -9.83 -5.21 -9.84
N ILE A 101 -10.10 -5.28 -11.14
CA ILE A 101 -10.45 -4.11 -11.97
C ILE A 101 -11.86 -3.61 -11.59
N ASP A 102 -12.84 -4.52 -11.52
CA ASP A 102 -14.25 -4.21 -11.22
C ASP A 102 -14.40 -3.57 -9.83
N HIS A 103 -13.57 -3.97 -8.85
CA HIS A 103 -13.61 -3.46 -7.48
C HIS A 103 -12.64 -2.33 -7.18
N GLY A 104 -12.05 -1.68 -8.19
CA GLY A 104 -11.26 -0.49 -7.91
C GLY A 104 -9.84 -0.76 -7.42
N LEU A 105 -9.31 -1.98 -7.54
CA LEU A 105 -8.04 -2.38 -6.93
C LEU A 105 -6.89 -2.45 -7.92
N LYS A 106 -7.18 -2.56 -9.22
CA LYS A 106 -6.17 -2.48 -10.29
C LYS A 106 -6.45 -1.29 -11.20
N TRP A 107 -5.45 -0.42 -11.38
CA TRP A 107 -5.48 0.78 -12.25
C TRP A 107 -6.38 1.93 -11.79
N TRP A 108 -6.86 1.89 -10.54
CA TRP A 108 -7.69 2.95 -9.98
C TRP A 108 -6.90 3.85 -9.02
N PRO A 109 -7.08 5.18 -9.10
CA PRO A 109 -6.33 6.16 -8.32
C PRO A 109 -6.67 6.15 -6.82
N THR A 110 -7.73 5.45 -6.40
CA THR A 110 -8.17 5.37 -5.00
C THR A 110 -8.40 3.92 -4.61
N LYS A 111 -7.75 3.48 -3.52
CA LYS A 111 -7.83 2.10 -3.02
C LYS A 111 -8.01 2.08 -1.52
N GLN A 112 -8.87 1.18 -1.06
CA GLN A 112 -9.21 1.02 0.34
C GLN A 112 -8.76 -0.34 0.83
N TYR A 113 -8.28 -0.35 2.07
CA TYR A 113 -7.78 -1.53 2.75
C TYR A 113 -8.36 -1.55 4.17
N GLU A 114 -8.75 -2.73 4.64
CA GLU A 114 -9.32 -2.90 5.99
C GLU A 114 -8.93 -4.26 6.57
N SER A 115 -8.54 -4.27 7.84
CA SER A 115 -8.31 -5.49 8.61
C SER A 115 -8.52 -5.25 10.10
N THR A 116 -9.08 -6.24 10.80
CA THR A 116 -9.15 -6.24 12.26
C THR A 116 -8.08 -7.17 12.81
N PHE A 117 -7.30 -6.69 13.76
CA PHE A 117 -6.21 -7.40 14.40
C PHE A 117 -6.58 -7.71 15.85
N VAL A 118 -6.31 -8.95 16.27
CA VAL A 118 -6.41 -9.41 17.65
C VAL A 118 -5.06 -10.02 17.99
N GLU A 119 -4.32 -9.37 18.89
CA GLU A 119 -3.00 -9.81 19.38
C GLU A 119 -2.04 -10.20 18.23
N LYS A 120 -2.01 -9.37 17.19
CA LYS A 120 -1.32 -9.71 15.95
C LYS A 120 0.19 -9.59 16.12
N GLY A 121 0.87 -10.70 15.87
CA GLY A 121 2.34 -10.79 15.87
C GLY A 121 2.96 -10.59 17.25
N SER A 122 4.28 -10.59 17.29
CA SER A 122 5.09 -10.41 18.52
C SER A 122 6.01 -9.18 18.45
N SER A 123 5.76 -8.28 17.49
CA SER A 123 6.52 -7.05 17.32
C SER A 123 5.61 -5.86 17.03
N SER A 124 5.85 -4.76 17.74
CA SER A 124 5.18 -3.47 17.50
C SER A 124 5.87 -2.64 16.41
N GLN A 125 6.83 -3.22 15.69
CA GLN A 125 7.51 -2.57 14.57
C GLN A 125 6.73 -2.76 13.28
N TRP A 126 6.28 -1.64 12.73
CA TRP A 126 5.51 -1.58 11.50
C TRP A 126 6.18 -0.67 10.48
N ARG A 127 5.81 -0.85 9.21
CA ARG A 127 6.13 0.10 8.15
C ARG A 127 4.99 0.15 7.15
N LEU A 128 4.79 1.32 6.57
CA LEU A 128 3.97 1.48 5.39
C LEU A 128 4.88 1.34 4.17
N GLU A 129 4.46 0.56 3.18
CA GLU A 129 5.09 0.58 1.87
C GLU A 129 4.09 0.98 0.81
N VAL A 130 4.54 1.83 -0.11
CA VAL A 130 3.87 2.08 -1.37
C VAL A 130 4.72 1.44 -2.46
N THR A 131 4.10 0.66 -3.34
CA THR A 131 4.80 0.00 -4.46
C THR A 131 4.22 0.46 -5.77
N SER A 132 5.08 0.66 -6.76
CA SER A 132 4.65 1.01 -8.12
C SER A 132 4.68 -0.22 -9.02
N LEU A 133 3.67 -0.31 -9.89
CA LEU A 133 3.64 -1.19 -11.04
C LEU A 133 3.44 -0.33 -12.28
N VAL A 134 4.40 -0.40 -13.19
CA VAL A 134 4.44 0.39 -14.41
C VAL A 134 4.09 -0.54 -15.57
N ARG A 135 3.19 -0.11 -16.45
CA ARG A 135 2.92 -0.86 -17.69
C ARG A 135 4.13 -0.79 -18.61
N ALA A 136 4.34 -1.81 -19.46
CA ALA A 136 5.41 -1.79 -20.46
C ALA A 136 5.27 -0.55 -21.36
N GLU A 137 6.41 0.07 -21.70
CA GLU A 137 6.52 1.29 -22.51
C GLU A 137 5.90 2.56 -21.89
N PRO A 138 6.54 3.19 -20.90
CA PRO A 138 6.27 4.60 -20.66
C PRO A 138 7.53 5.43 -20.48
N GLN A 139 7.51 6.63 -21.04
CA GLN A 139 8.23 7.76 -20.45
C GLN A 139 7.55 8.05 -19.11
N PHE A 140 8.06 7.44 -18.04
CA PHE A 140 7.69 7.84 -16.69
C PHE A 140 8.13 9.31 -16.55
N SER A 141 7.21 10.23 -16.25
CA SER A 141 7.57 11.64 -16.12
C SER A 141 8.62 11.80 -15.03
N ALA A 142 9.65 12.62 -15.27
CA ALA A 142 10.70 12.89 -14.28
C ALA A 142 10.16 13.38 -12.92
N GLU A 143 8.93 13.91 -12.88
CA GLU A 143 8.27 14.43 -11.69
C GLU A 143 7.68 13.37 -10.74
N GLY A 144 7.62 12.08 -11.14
CA GLY A 144 7.07 11.01 -10.31
C GLY A 144 5.53 11.01 -10.20
N VAL A 145 4.98 10.20 -9.30
CA VAL A 145 3.53 10.09 -9.05
C VAL A 145 3.19 10.59 -7.63
N PRO A 146 2.49 11.73 -7.47
CA PRO A 146 2.12 12.22 -6.15
C PRO A 146 1.00 11.37 -5.55
N PHE A 147 1.08 11.13 -4.24
CA PHE A 147 0.12 10.30 -3.51
C PHE A 147 -0.06 10.74 -2.05
N ALA A 148 -1.13 10.23 -1.44
CA ALA A 148 -1.41 10.32 -0.01
C ALA A 148 -1.93 8.97 0.49
N VAL A 149 -1.60 8.64 1.74
CA VAL A 149 -2.17 7.50 2.46
C VAL A 149 -2.82 8.00 3.74
N LEU A 150 -4.13 7.82 3.85
CA LEU A 150 -4.89 8.08 5.07
C LEU A 150 -4.98 6.77 5.87
N PHE A 151 -4.73 6.83 7.17
CA PHE A 151 -4.81 5.68 8.07
C PHE A 151 -5.65 6.01 9.30
N THR A 152 -6.51 5.08 9.71
CA THR A 152 -7.26 5.14 10.97
C THR A 152 -7.22 3.77 11.67
N PRO A 153 -6.69 3.67 12.91
CA PRO A 153 -6.60 2.43 13.69
C PRO A 153 -7.85 2.09 14.53
#